data_AF-A0A7L4RMB2-F1
#
_entry.id   AF-A0A7L4RMB2-F1
#
_cell.length_a   1.000
_cell.length_b   1.000
_cell.length_c   1.000
_cell.angle_alpha   90.00
_cell.angle_beta   90.00
_cell.angle_gamma   90.00
#
_symmetry.space_group_name_H-M   'P 1'
#
loop_
_entity.id
_entity.type
_entity.pdbx_description
1 polymer ?
#
loop_
_entity_poly.entity_id
_entity_poly.type
_entity_poly.pdbx_seq_one_letter_code
_entity_poly.pdbx_strand_id
1 'polypeptide(L)'
;MKILDKWGVLLAAVMGALIYFFGGLNYLALMFSFLFFGVAVTKYEHEIKKEMGIYEHERGWENVLSNGLVPTLLAIASPSIGPIPFIASLAATTSDTFASEIGVLGKGKPISLENLKEVKPGTSGAMSAMGTVASMLGAAAIGIVAIFLFGINPAVALLVTLAGFVGSFADTLLGILEEKGIGTKGTTNFFCSVTGGLIGLFI
;
A
#
# COMPACT_ATOMS: atom_id res chain seq x y z
N MET A 1 -11.93 16.92 -9.35
CA MET A 1 -11.00 16.08 -8.57
C MET A 1 -9.58 16.35 -9.05
N LYS A 2 -8.75 17.04 -8.25
CA LYS A 2 -7.30 17.07 -8.50
C LYS A 2 -6.72 15.84 -7.82
N ILE A 3 -6.15 14.93 -8.60
CA ILE A 3 -5.56 13.69 -8.11
C ILE A 3 -4.24 13.99 -7.39
N LEU A 4 -3.56 15.08 -7.75
CA LEU A 4 -2.25 15.42 -7.24
C LEU A 4 -1.97 16.92 -7.34
N ASP A 5 -1.28 17.49 -6.35
CA ASP A 5 -0.76 18.85 -6.42
C ASP A 5 0.48 18.93 -7.33
N LYS A 6 0.95 20.15 -7.64
CA LYS A 6 2.09 20.35 -8.55
C LYS A 6 3.36 19.66 -8.06
N TRP A 7 3.57 19.60 -6.74
CA TRP A 7 4.75 18.98 -6.13
C TRP A 7 4.65 17.46 -6.16
N GLY A 8 3.47 16.90 -5.92
CA GLY A 8 3.24 15.48 -6.06
C GLY A 8 3.46 15.01 -7.49
N VAL A 9 3.03 15.79 -8.51
CA VAL A 9 3.31 15.44 -9.92
C VAL A 9 4.81 15.44 -10.20
N LEU A 10 5.54 16.44 -9.72
CA LEU A 10 6.99 16.51 -9.89
C LEU A 10 7.68 15.32 -9.20
N LEU A 11 7.32 15.01 -7.95
CA LEU A 11 7.87 13.87 -7.21
C LEU A 11 7.58 12.56 -7.92
N ALA A 12 6.33 12.33 -8.34
CA ALA A 12 5.95 11.13 -9.08
C ALA A 12 6.75 10.98 -10.39
N ALA A 13 7.00 12.08 -11.11
CA ALA A 13 7.81 12.07 -12.32
C ALA A 13 9.27 11.72 -12.04
N VAL A 14 9.88 12.34 -11.01
CA VAL A 14 11.27 12.04 -10.60
C VAL A 14 11.40 10.58 -10.17
N MET A 15 10.49 10.09 -9.33
CA MET A 15 10.50 8.72 -8.82
C MET A 15 10.25 7.71 -9.93
N GLY A 16 9.31 7.97 -10.83
CA GLY A 16 9.08 7.15 -12.02
C GLY A 16 10.30 7.09 -12.94
N ALA A 17 10.99 8.21 -13.15
CA ALA A 17 12.22 8.24 -13.92
C ALA A 17 13.35 7.41 -13.27
N LEU A 18 13.51 7.51 -11.95
CA LEU A 18 14.47 6.70 -11.20
C LEU A 18 14.13 5.20 -11.27
N ILE A 19 12.88 4.83 -11.02
CA ILE A 19 12.43 3.44 -11.12
C ILE A 19 12.69 2.88 -12.53
N TYR A 20 12.40 3.66 -13.57
CA TYR A 20 12.67 3.26 -14.94
C TYR A 20 14.18 3.15 -15.23
N PHE A 21 14.99 4.10 -14.76
CA PHE A 21 16.42 4.10 -15.02
C PHE A 21 17.14 2.91 -14.37
N PHE A 22 16.79 2.55 -13.13
CA PHE A 22 17.45 1.47 -12.39
C PHE A 22 16.82 0.10 -12.59
N GLY A 23 15.49 0.02 -12.75
CA GLY A 23 14.77 -1.24 -12.89
C GLY A 23 14.28 -1.54 -14.32
N GLY A 24 14.07 -0.52 -15.15
CA GLY A 24 13.51 -0.67 -16.49
C GLY A 24 11.99 -0.72 -16.53
N LEU A 25 11.46 -1.12 -17.69
CA LEU A 25 10.03 -1.02 -18.00
C LEU A 25 9.15 -1.87 -17.06
N ASN A 26 9.63 -3.04 -16.62
CA ASN A 26 8.85 -3.94 -15.77
C ASN A 26 8.57 -3.34 -14.38
N TYR A 27 9.53 -2.62 -13.79
CA TYR A 27 9.35 -1.96 -12.50
C TYR A 27 8.39 -0.78 -12.63
N LEU A 28 8.54 0.01 -13.70
CA LEU A 28 7.65 1.12 -13.98
C LEU A 28 6.21 0.63 -14.23
N ALA A 29 6.03 -0.46 -14.98
CA ALA A 29 4.73 -1.06 -15.23
C ALA A 29 4.07 -1.60 -13.96
N LEU A 30 4.84 -2.20 -13.04
CA LEU A 30 4.32 -2.62 -11.74
C LEU A 30 3.92 -1.43 -10.86
N MET A 31 4.72 -0.37 -10.85
CA MET A 31 4.39 0.89 -10.17
C MET A 31 3.07 1.49 -10.71
N PHE A 32 2.88 1.49 -12.03
CA PHE A 32 1.60 1.91 -12.63
C PHE A 32 0.44 0.99 -12.27
N SER A 33 0.68 -0.32 -12.12
CA SER A 33 -0.34 -1.27 -11.69
C SER A 33 -0.79 -0.98 -10.25
N PHE A 34 0.16 -0.72 -9.34
CA PHE A 34 -0.13 -0.24 -7.99
C PHE A 34 -0.98 1.03 -8.01
N LEU A 35 -0.57 2.06 -8.76
CA LEU A 35 -1.32 3.31 -8.87
C LEU A 35 -2.72 3.10 -9.45
N PHE A 36 -2.85 2.26 -10.47
CA PHE A 36 -4.13 1.92 -11.08
C PHE A 36 -5.06 1.25 -10.06
N PHE A 37 -4.59 0.23 -9.35
CA PHE A 37 -5.39 -0.45 -8.35
C PHE A 37 -5.79 0.47 -7.20
N GLY A 38 -4.85 1.27 -6.68
CA GLY A 38 -5.13 2.27 -5.65
C GLY A 38 -6.22 3.25 -6.07
N VAL A 39 -6.09 3.85 -7.26
CA VAL A 39 -7.13 4.76 -7.80
C VAL A 39 -8.46 4.05 -8.00
N ALA A 40 -8.46 2.79 -8.44
CA ALA A 40 -9.69 2.02 -8.64
C ALA A 40 -10.44 1.80 -7.32
N VAL A 41 -9.75 1.38 -6.25
CA VAL A 41 -10.39 1.12 -4.95
C VAL A 41 -10.77 2.41 -4.21
N THR A 42 -9.99 3.48 -4.34
CA THR A 42 -10.34 4.80 -3.80
C THR A 42 -11.58 5.39 -4.49
N LYS A 43 -11.80 5.10 -5.78
CA LYS A 43 -13.01 5.54 -6.50
C LYS A 43 -14.22 4.63 -6.28
N TYR A 44 -14.01 3.38 -5.88
CA TYR A 44 -15.10 2.46 -5.61
C TYR A 44 -15.94 2.94 -4.42
N GLU A 45 -17.26 3.02 -4.61
CA GLU A 45 -18.24 3.53 -3.63
C GLU A 45 -17.86 4.90 -3.03
N HIS A 46 -17.32 5.78 -3.88
CA HIS A 46 -16.77 7.07 -3.47
C HIS A 46 -17.76 7.97 -2.70
N GLU A 47 -19.02 8.04 -3.14
CA GLU A 47 -20.03 8.88 -2.48
C GLU A 47 -20.37 8.37 -1.08
N ILE A 48 -20.46 7.05 -0.87
CA ILE A 48 -20.71 6.45 0.45
C ILE A 48 -19.57 6.80 1.41
N LYS A 49 -18.32 6.64 0.99
CA LYS A 49 -17.14 6.96 1.83
C LYS A 49 -17.08 8.44 2.21
N LYS A 50 -17.54 9.31 1.31
CA LYS A 50 -17.62 10.76 1.54
C LYS A 50 -18.71 11.09 2.55
N GLU A 51 -19.88 10.48 2.47
CA GLU A 51 -20.95 10.62 3.47
C GLU A 51 -20.53 10.12 4.86
N MET A 52 -19.66 9.12 4.92
CA MET A 52 -19.07 8.61 6.17
C MET A 52 -18.02 9.54 6.79
N GLY A 53 -17.56 10.57 6.09
CA GLY A 53 -16.53 11.50 6.58
C GLY A 53 -15.11 10.93 6.64
N ILE A 54 -14.86 9.78 6.00
CA ILE A 54 -13.56 9.08 6.04
C ILE A 54 -12.60 9.60 4.94
N TYR A 55 -13.11 10.41 4.02
CA TYR A 55 -12.48 10.68 2.74
C TYR A 55 -11.37 11.75 2.73
N GLU A 56 -11.04 12.35 3.86
CA GLU A 56 -10.24 13.59 3.88
C GLU A 56 -8.72 13.43 4.00
N HIS A 57 -8.17 12.22 4.19
CA HIS A 57 -6.85 12.18 4.83
C HIS A 57 -5.61 12.53 3.96
N GLU A 58 -5.38 12.08 2.72
CA GLU A 58 -4.14 12.52 2.01
C GLU A 58 -4.25 12.54 0.47
N ARG A 59 -4.20 13.74 -0.12
CA ARG A 59 -4.30 13.97 -1.59
C ARG A 59 -3.22 14.90 -2.13
N GLY A 60 -1.98 14.69 -1.70
CA GLY A 60 -0.86 15.56 -2.06
C GLY A 60 0.45 14.83 -2.26
N TRP A 61 1.52 15.63 -2.27
CA TRP A 61 2.90 15.16 -2.34
C TRP A 61 3.29 14.18 -1.22
N GLU A 62 2.67 14.28 -0.03
CA GLU A 62 2.95 13.39 1.12
C GLU A 62 2.61 11.93 0.81
N ASN A 63 1.43 11.68 0.25
CA ASN A 63 1.00 10.34 -0.16
C ASN A 63 1.95 9.75 -1.21
N VAL A 64 2.33 10.55 -2.22
CA VAL A 64 3.29 10.14 -3.26
C VAL A 64 4.63 9.77 -2.66
N LEU A 65 5.12 10.59 -1.73
CA LEU A 65 6.40 10.38 -1.09
C LEU A 65 6.36 9.13 -0.19
N SER A 66 5.40 9.05 0.72
CA SER A 66 5.30 7.95 1.69
C SER A 66 5.12 6.58 1.03
N ASN A 67 4.28 6.49 0.00
CA ASN A 67 4.02 5.23 -0.68
C ASN A 67 5.03 4.91 -1.79
N GLY A 68 5.65 5.92 -2.39
CA GLY A 68 6.56 5.70 -3.51
C GLY A 68 8.05 5.67 -3.13
N LEU A 69 8.46 6.30 -2.02
CA LEU A 69 9.89 6.49 -1.70
C LEU A 69 10.59 5.15 -1.49
N VAL A 70 10.00 4.28 -0.67
CA VAL A 70 10.58 2.96 -0.38
C VAL A 70 10.68 2.09 -1.64
N PRO A 71 9.62 1.90 -2.45
CA PRO A 71 9.76 1.25 -3.75
C PRO A 71 10.81 1.88 -4.65
N THR A 72 10.92 3.21 -4.68
CA THR A 72 11.95 3.89 -5.49
C THR A 72 13.37 3.52 -5.03
N LEU A 73 13.62 3.55 -3.72
CA LEU A 73 14.91 3.15 -3.15
C LEU A 73 15.22 1.67 -3.41
N LEU A 74 14.22 0.80 -3.33
CA LEU A 74 14.37 -0.63 -3.62
C LEU A 74 14.63 -0.89 -5.11
N ALA A 75 14.02 -0.13 -6.02
CA ALA A 75 14.33 -0.19 -7.44
C ALA A 75 15.77 0.25 -7.72
N ILE A 76 16.25 1.30 -7.05
CA ILE A 76 17.66 1.75 -7.14
C ILE A 76 18.62 0.66 -6.64
N ALA A 77 18.30 0.00 -5.51
CA ALA A 77 19.12 -1.05 -4.92
C ALA A 77 19.00 -2.40 -5.66
N SER A 78 18.00 -2.56 -6.53
CA SER A 78 17.63 -3.82 -7.14
C SER A 78 18.75 -4.54 -7.91
N PRO A 79 19.70 -3.87 -8.58
CA PRO A 79 20.86 -4.55 -9.17
C PRO A 79 21.66 -5.40 -8.17
N SER A 80 21.61 -5.09 -6.87
CA SER A 80 22.31 -5.81 -5.81
C SER A 80 21.43 -6.80 -5.04
N ILE A 81 20.12 -6.49 -4.89
CA ILE A 81 19.21 -7.24 -4.01
C ILE A 81 18.07 -7.95 -4.76
N GLY A 82 18.00 -7.82 -6.08
CA GLY A 82 16.94 -8.38 -6.91
C GLY A 82 15.61 -7.62 -6.88
N PRO A 83 14.60 -8.09 -7.63
CA PRO A 83 13.31 -7.42 -7.78
C PRO A 83 12.34 -7.68 -6.61
N ILE A 84 12.52 -8.78 -5.85
CA ILE A 84 11.51 -9.25 -4.90
C ILE A 84 11.21 -8.24 -3.77
N PRO A 85 12.21 -7.56 -3.16
CA PRO A 85 11.95 -6.50 -2.19
C PRO A 85 11.06 -5.39 -2.74
N PHE A 86 11.32 -4.94 -3.97
CA PHE A 86 10.52 -3.91 -4.64
C PHE A 86 9.06 -4.37 -4.83
N ILE A 87 8.87 -5.60 -5.33
CA ILE A 87 7.55 -6.17 -5.56
C ILE A 87 6.79 -6.32 -4.24
N ALA A 88 7.44 -6.85 -3.19
CA ALA A 88 6.85 -7.05 -1.87
C ALA A 88 6.50 -5.73 -1.17
N SER A 89 7.31 -4.69 -1.34
CA SER A 89 7.01 -3.34 -0.86
C SER A 89 5.72 -2.80 -1.50
N LEU A 90 5.60 -2.85 -2.83
CA LEU A 90 4.37 -2.45 -3.52
C LEU A 90 3.17 -3.32 -3.17
N ALA A 91 3.38 -4.63 -2.95
CA ALA A 91 2.34 -5.53 -2.49
C ALA A 91 1.80 -5.09 -1.12
N ALA A 92 2.68 -4.73 -0.18
CA ALA A 92 2.27 -4.23 1.14
C ALA A 92 1.46 -2.94 1.06
N THR A 93 1.94 -1.97 0.29
CA THR A 93 1.23 -0.70 0.10
C THR A 93 -0.14 -0.88 -0.55
N THR A 94 -0.24 -1.77 -1.54
CA THR A 94 -1.52 -2.10 -2.19
C THR A 94 -2.46 -2.83 -1.24
N SER A 95 -1.92 -3.74 -0.44
CA SER A 95 -2.63 -4.47 0.62
C SER A 95 -3.27 -3.49 1.61
N ASP A 96 -2.50 -2.53 2.13
CA ASP A 96 -3.01 -1.51 3.06
C ASP A 96 -4.07 -0.61 2.40
N THR A 97 -3.84 -0.19 1.16
CA THR A 97 -4.80 0.63 0.41
C THR A 97 -6.13 -0.11 0.24
N PHE A 98 -6.10 -1.41 -0.09
CA PHE A 98 -7.32 -2.20 -0.21
C PHE A 98 -8.01 -2.38 1.14
N ALA A 99 -7.25 -2.62 2.21
CA ALA A 99 -7.79 -2.76 3.56
C ALA A 99 -8.53 -1.51 4.02
N SER A 100 -7.91 -0.34 3.84
CA SER A 100 -8.47 0.95 4.26
C SER A 100 -9.60 1.43 3.35
N GLU A 101 -9.51 1.22 2.03
CA GLU A 101 -10.51 1.71 1.09
C GLU A 101 -11.72 0.79 0.96
N ILE A 102 -11.54 -0.53 0.96
CA ILE A 102 -12.65 -1.48 0.83
C ILE A 102 -13.17 -1.89 2.21
N GLY A 103 -12.30 -2.00 3.21
CA GLY A 103 -12.68 -2.48 4.54
C GLY A 103 -13.68 -1.61 5.27
N VAL A 104 -13.70 -0.30 4.99
CA VAL A 104 -14.67 0.65 5.58
C VAL A 104 -16.11 0.43 5.07
N LEU A 105 -16.27 -0.22 3.92
CA LEU A 105 -17.58 -0.52 3.33
C LEU A 105 -18.23 -1.79 3.94
N GLY A 106 -17.52 -2.49 4.83
CA GLY A 106 -18.02 -3.67 5.50
C GLY A 106 -19.21 -3.36 6.42
N LYS A 107 -20.19 -4.26 6.47
CA LYS A 107 -21.38 -4.13 7.34
C LYS A 107 -21.10 -4.36 8.84
N GLY A 108 -19.94 -4.94 9.17
CA GLY A 108 -19.51 -5.22 10.53
C GLY A 108 -18.68 -4.08 11.11
N LYS A 109 -18.63 -3.97 12.44
CA LYS A 109 -17.77 -2.99 13.10
C LYS A 109 -16.32 -3.49 13.15
N PRO A 110 -15.32 -2.67 12.78
CA PRO A 110 -13.93 -3.00 12.98
C PRO A 110 -13.61 -3.21 14.47
N ILE A 111 -12.59 -4.01 14.75
CA ILE A 111 -12.06 -4.25 16.09
C ILE A 111 -10.72 -3.52 16.20
N SER A 112 -10.58 -2.64 17.19
CA SER A 112 -9.29 -1.99 17.48
C SER A 112 -8.29 -3.01 18.03
N LEU A 113 -7.07 -3.01 17.49
CA LEU A 113 -6.00 -3.88 17.99
C LEU A 113 -5.47 -3.45 19.37
N GLU A 114 -5.70 -2.20 19.78
CA GLU A 114 -5.23 -1.71 21.08
C GLU A 114 -5.97 -2.37 22.26
N ASN A 115 -7.30 -2.47 22.15
CA ASN A 115 -8.16 -2.85 23.26
C ASN A 115 -9.13 -4.00 22.93
N LEU A 116 -9.08 -4.52 21.70
CA LEU A 116 -9.93 -5.59 21.18
C LEU A 116 -11.44 -5.29 21.28
N LYS A 117 -11.81 -4.01 21.19
CA LYS A 117 -13.22 -3.56 21.20
C LYS A 117 -13.66 -3.09 19.81
N GLU A 118 -14.96 -3.17 19.58
CA GLU A 118 -15.60 -2.61 18.40
C GLU A 118 -15.43 -1.08 18.36
N VAL A 119 -15.01 -0.57 17.20
CA VAL A 119 -14.83 0.87 16.94
C VAL A 119 -15.57 1.27 15.66
N LYS A 120 -15.53 2.56 15.32
CA LYS A 120 -16.17 3.08 14.10
C LYS A 120 -15.35 2.66 12.86
N PRO A 121 -16.00 2.44 11.71
CA PRO A 121 -15.30 2.36 10.43
C PRO A 121 -14.39 3.57 10.21
N GLY A 122 -13.17 3.32 9.73
CA GLY A 122 -12.17 4.36 9.47
C GLY A 122 -11.28 4.72 10.66
N THR A 123 -11.47 4.12 11.84
CA THR A 123 -10.54 4.27 12.97
C THR A 123 -9.19 3.64 12.63
N SER A 124 -8.10 4.40 12.78
CA SER A 124 -6.74 3.91 12.56
C SER A 124 -6.37 2.84 13.58
N GLY A 125 -5.65 1.81 13.13
CA GLY A 125 -5.30 0.65 13.96
C GLY A 125 -6.45 -0.31 14.29
N ALA A 126 -7.54 -0.25 13.53
CA ALA A 126 -8.63 -1.22 13.61
C ALA A 126 -8.67 -2.16 12.40
N MET A 127 -9.12 -3.40 12.64
CA MET A 127 -9.27 -4.42 11.60
C MET A 127 -10.73 -4.84 11.44
N SER A 128 -11.18 -4.98 10.19
CA SER A 128 -12.47 -5.58 9.86
C SER A 128 -12.28 -6.82 9.00
N ALA A 129 -13.21 -7.78 9.06
CA ALA A 129 -13.15 -8.98 8.22
C ALA A 129 -13.11 -8.63 6.71
N MET A 130 -13.88 -7.62 6.29
CA MET A 130 -13.87 -7.12 4.92
C MET A 130 -12.49 -6.54 4.55
N GLY A 131 -11.90 -5.75 5.45
CA GLY A 131 -10.57 -5.17 5.26
C GLY A 131 -9.48 -6.25 5.17
N THR A 132 -9.55 -7.30 5.99
CA THR A 132 -8.60 -8.42 5.95
C THR A 132 -8.64 -9.15 4.61
N VAL A 133 -9.84 -9.47 4.11
CA VAL A 133 -9.99 -10.12 2.79
C VAL A 133 -9.53 -9.19 1.67
N ALA A 134 -9.91 -7.93 1.72
CA ALA A 134 -9.49 -6.93 0.74
C ALA A 134 -7.97 -6.77 0.71
N SER A 135 -7.32 -6.74 1.88
CA SER A 135 -5.87 -6.67 2.02
C SER A 135 -5.18 -7.81 1.27
N MET A 136 -5.59 -9.06 1.52
CA MET A 136 -5.05 -10.22 0.80
C MET A 136 -5.24 -10.11 -0.72
N LEU A 137 -6.39 -9.64 -1.18
CA LEU A 137 -6.67 -9.45 -2.61
C LEU A 137 -5.78 -8.36 -3.23
N GLY A 138 -5.53 -7.27 -2.52
CA GLY A 138 -4.64 -6.19 -2.96
C GLY A 138 -3.20 -6.68 -3.13
N ALA A 139 -2.67 -7.40 -2.15
CA ALA A 139 -1.34 -8.01 -2.24
C ALA A 139 -1.27 -9.05 -3.37
N ALA A 140 -2.31 -9.89 -3.52
CA ALA A 140 -2.37 -10.91 -4.57
C ALA A 140 -2.40 -10.29 -5.97
N ALA A 141 -3.08 -9.16 -6.15
CA ALA A 141 -3.11 -8.45 -7.43
C ALA A 141 -1.69 -8.05 -7.90
N ILE A 142 -0.86 -7.53 -6.99
CA ILE A 142 0.55 -7.22 -7.28
C ILE A 142 1.35 -8.49 -7.58
N GLY A 143 1.19 -9.54 -6.78
CA GLY A 143 1.86 -10.83 -7.00
C GLY A 143 1.53 -11.42 -8.38
N ILE A 144 0.27 -11.38 -8.80
CA ILE A 144 -0.17 -11.87 -10.12
C ILE A 144 0.45 -11.05 -11.24
N VAL A 145 0.42 -9.72 -11.15
CA VAL A 145 1.05 -8.85 -12.16
C VAL A 145 2.56 -9.13 -12.23
N ALA A 146 3.20 -9.38 -11.09
CA ALA A 146 4.63 -9.68 -11.04
C ALA A 146 5.01 -10.98 -11.74
N ILE A 147 4.14 -12.01 -11.76
CA ILE A 147 4.36 -13.24 -12.55
C ILE A 147 4.58 -12.87 -14.03
N PHE A 148 3.75 -11.99 -14.58
CA PHE A 148 3.82 -11.61 -15.99
C PHE A 148 4.96 -10.65 -16.30
N LEU A 149 5.23 -9.69 -15.42
CA LEU A 149 6.24 -8.66 -15.65
C LEU A 149 7.67 -9.14 -15.34
N PHE A 150 7.84 -9.98 -14.32
CA PHE A 150 9.16 -10.40 -13.84
C PHE A 150 9.45 -11.89 -14.08
N GLY A 151 8.47 -12.66 -14.55
CA GLY A 151 8.63 -14.10 -14.76
C GLY A 151 8.81 -14.90 -13.47
N ILE A 152 8.40 -14.34 -12.32
CA ILE A 152 8.47 -15.07 -11.04
C ILE A 152 7.47 -16.23 -11.06
N ASN A 153 7.85 -17.34 -10.43
CA ASN A 153 6.97 -18.50 -10.37
C ASN A 153 5.79 -18.24 -9.39
N PRO A 154 4.68 -19.00 -9.49
CA PRO A 154 3.52 -18.82 -8.63
C PRO A 154 3.78 -18.98 -7.13
N ALA A 155 4.77 -19.80 -6.73
CA ALA A 155 5.13 -19.97 -5.32
C ALA A 155 5.78 -18.70 -4.74
N VAL A 156 6.68 -18.07 -5.50
CA VAL A 156 7.28 -16.77 -5.13
C VAL A 156 6.21 -15.68 -5.10
N ALA A 157 5.28 -15.67 -6.06
CA ALA A 157 4.15 -14.72 -6.05
C ALA A 157 3.25 -14.88 -4.81
N LEU A 158 3.03 -16.13 -4.35
CA LEU A 158 2.33 -16.39 -3.10
C LEU A 158 3.10 -15.87 -1.88
N LEU A 159 4.42 -16.07 -1.83
CA LEU A 159 5.26 -15.52 -0.75
C LEU A 159 5.24 -14.00 -0.74
N VAL A 160 5.31 -13.35 -1.90
CA VAL A 160 5.15 -11.89 -2.06
C VAL A 160 3.78 -11.44 -1.57
N THR A 161 2.72 -12.18 -1.88
CA THR A 161 1.35 -11.89 -1.41
C THR A 161 1.27 -11.93 0.10
N LEU A 162 1.85 -12.97 0.73
CA LEU A 162 1.91 -13.09 2.18
C LEU A 162 2.78 -12.00 2.82
N ALA A 163 3.92 -11.66 2.21
CA ALA A 163 4.78 -10.57 2.65
C ALA A 163 4.08 -9.22 2.58
N GLY A 164 3.34 -8.95 1.50
CA GLY A 164 2.52 -7.76 1.35
C GLY A 164 1.41 -7.68 2.40
N PHE A 165 0.68 -8.78 2.56
CA PHE A 165 -0.37 -8.89 3.58
C PHE A 165 0.18 -8.62 4.99
N VAL A 166 1.26 -9.30 5.39
CA VAL A 166 1.92 -9.08 6.69
C VAL A 166 2.47 -7.66 6.80
N GLY A 167 3.03 -7.10 5.73
CA GLY A 167 3.53 -5.73 5.67
C GLY A 167 2.45 -4.69 6.02
N SER A 168 1.20 -4.91 5.58
CA SER A 168 0.07 -4.03 5.93
C SER A 168 -0.29 -4.01 7.42
N PHE A 169 0.06 -5.06 8.18
CA PHE A 169 -0.15 -5.05 9.64
C PHE A 169 0.75 -4.02 10.33
N ALA A 170 1.91 -3.67 9.74
CA ALA A 170 2.75 -2.61 10.28
C ALA A 170 2.02 -1.26 10.28
N ASP A 171 1.23 -0.97 9.24
CA ASP A 171 0.36 0.21 9.20
C ASP A 171 -0.65 0.17 10.34
N THR A 172 -1.38 -0.96 10.48
CA THR A 172 -2.41 -1.11 11.51
C THR A 172 -1.83 -0.99 12.93
N LEU A 173 -0.67 -1.58 13.20
CA LEU A 173 -0.03 -1.47 14.52
C LEU A 173 0.41 -0.04 14.83
N LEU A 174 1.00 0.65 13.85
CA LEU A 174 1.40 2.04 14.02
C LEU A 174 0.20 3.01 14.00
N GLY A 175 -0.91 2.62 13.38
CA GLY A 175 -2.17 3.37 13.40
C GLY A 175 -2.74 3.55 14.81
N ILE A 176 -2.39 2.66 15.76
CA ILE A 176 -2.71 2.84 17.18
C ILE A 176 -1.99 4.08 17.76
N LEU A 177 -0.77 4.36 17.29
CA LEU A 177 0.00 5.54 17.70
C LEU A 177 -0.52 6.79 16.99
N GLU A 178 -0.95 6.66 15.73
CA GLU A 178 -1.58 7.73 14.96
C GLU A 178 -2.86 8.24 15.65
N GLU A 179 -3.73 7.34 16.13
CA GLU A 179 -4.91 7.70 16.94
C GLU A 179 -4.56 8.46 18.23
N LYS A 180 -3.33 8.32 18.73
CA LYS A 180 -2.80 9.04 19.91
C LYS A 180 -2.08 10.34 19.54
N GLY A 181 -2.07 10.72 18.26
CA GLY A 181 -1.39 11.89 17.74
C GLY A 181 0.13 11.72 17.58
N ILE A 182 0.63 10.47 17.58
CA ILE A 182 2.05 10.17 17.37
C ILE A 182 2.24 9.63 15.95
N GLY A 183 2.78 10.47 15.07
CA GLY A 183 2.94 10.16 13.65
C GLY A 183 1.75 10.63 12.80
N THR A 184 1.78 10.27 11.53
CA THR A 184 0.75 10.59 10.51
C THR A 184 0.48 9.38 9.62
N LYS A 185 -0.58 9.41 8.81
CA LYS A 185 -0.84 8.37 7.82
C LYS A 185 0.34 8.20 6.83
N GLY A 186 1.00 9.28 6.46
CA GLY A 186 2.26 9.22 5.70
C GLY A 186 3.37 8.42 6.41
N THR A 187 3.48 8.45 7.74
CA THR A 187 4.47 7.66 8.48
C THR A 187 4.11 6.17 8.53
N THR A 188 2.84 5.84 8.75
CA THR A 188 2.37 4.44 8.81
C THR A 188 2.50 3.77 7.43
N ASN A 189 2.12 4.48 6.37
CA ASN A 189 2.32 4.08 4.96
C ASN A 189 3.80 3.82 4.61
N PHE A 190 4.70 4.68 5.10
CA PHE A 190 6.15 4.50 4.91
C PHE A 190 6.62 3.19 5.55
N PHE A 191 6.28 2.94 6.82
CA PHE A 191 6.66 1.72 7.53
C PHE A 191 5.99 0.45 7.00
N CYS A 192 4.76 0.56 6.49
CA CYS A 192 4.12 -0.52 5.73
C CYS A 192 4.98 -0.96 4.55
N SER A 193 5.40 0.03 3.73
CA SER A 193 6.23 -0.19 2.55
C SER A 193 7.62 -0.74 2.91
N VAL A 194 8.24 -0.25 4.00
CA VAL A 194 9.51 -0.76 4.53
C VAL A 194 9.37 -2.22 4.94
N THR A 195 8.36 -2.54 5.75
CA THR A 195 8.13 -3.90 6.25
C THR A 195 7.97 -4.90 5.12
N GLY A 196 7.14 -4.56 4.12
CA GLY A 196 6.96 -5.38 2.93
C GLY A 196 8.28 -5.63 2.17
N GLY A 197 9.06 -4.57 1.95
CA GLY A 197 10.36 -4.69 1.29
C GLY A 197 11.39 -5.51 2.08
N LEU A 198 11.44 -5.33 3.40
CA LEU A 198 12.33 -6.09 4.28
C LEU A 198 12.00 -7.58 4.30
N ILE A 199 10.72 -7.95 4.37
CA ILE A 199 10.32 -9.36 4.27
C ILE A 199 10.71 -9.92 2.89
N GLY A 200 10.55 -9.11 1.83
CA GLY A 200 10.95 -9.47 0.47
C GLY A 200 12.45 -9.72 0.28
N LEU A 201 13.33 -9.27 1.18
CA LEU A 201 14.76 -9.61 1.14
C LEU A 201 15.06 -11.07 1.50
N PHE A 202 14.10 -11.77 2.11
CA PHE A 202 14.24 -13.14 2.58
C PHE A 202 13.50 -14.16 1.69
N ILE A 203 12.98 -13.73 0.54
CA ILE A 203 12.27 -14.56 -0.45
C ILE A 203 13.19 -14.76 -1.66
#